data_AF-A0A2K5IML1-F1
#
_entry.id   AF-A0A2K5IML1-F1
#
_cell.length_a   1.000
_cell.length_b   1.000
_cell.length_c   1.000
_cell.angle_alpha   90.00
_cell.angle_beta   90.00
_cell.angle_gamma   90.00
#
_symmetry.space_group_name_H-M   'P 1'
#
loop_
_entity.id
_entity.type
_entity.pdbx_description
1 polymer ?
#
loop_
_entity_poly.entity_id
_entity_poly.type
_entity_poly.pdbx_seq_one_letter_code
_entity_poly.pdbx_strand_id
1 'polypeptide(L)'
;MTTASTSQVRQNYHQDSEAAVNRHINLELYASYVYLSMCYYFDRDDITLKNFAKYFLHQSHEKREHAEKLMKLQNQRGGRIFLQDIKKPDYDDWEILTGAPPSGAVRRGPTPEW
;
A
#
# COMPACT_ATOMS: atom_id res chain seq x y z
N MET A 1 11.32 -33.52 -15.34
CA MET A 1 10.67 -32.20 -15.12
C MET A 1 9.20 -32.46 -14.85
N THR A 2 8.74 -32.28 -13.61
CA THR A 2 7.34 -32.48 -13.21
C THR A 2 6.51 -31.28 -13.68
N THR A 3 5.71 -31.45 -14.73
CA THR A 3 4.70 -30.47 -15.10
C THR A 3 3.65 -30.45 -13.98
N ALA A 4 3.57 -29.36 -13.22
CA ALA A 4 2.52 -29.20 -12.24
C ALA A 4 1.16 -29.29 -12.94
N SER A 5 0.29 -30.18 -12.48
CA SER A 5 -1.04 -30.36 -13.04
C SER A 5 -1.85 -29.06 -12.91
N THR A 6 -2.43 -28.61 -14.01
CA THR A 6 -3.28 -27.42 -14.05
C THR A 6 -4.52 -27.63 -13.18
N SER A 7 -4.95 -26.59 -12.46
CA SER A 7 -6.17 -26.62 -11.64
C SER A 7 -7.39 -27.05 -12.46
N GLN A 8 -8.23 -27.95 -11.92
CA GLN A 8 -9.42 -28.48 -12.60
C GLN A 8 -10.45 -27.39 -12.98
N VAL A 9 -10.49 -26.31 -12.21
CA VAL A 9 -11.43 -25.19 -12.42
C VAL A 9 -10.88 -24.11 -13.36
N ARG A 10 -9.66 -24.27 -13.89
CA ARG A 10 -9.04 -23.25 -14.73
C ARG A 10 -9.57 -23.33 -16.16
N GLN A 11 -10.34 -22.32 -16.56
CA GLN A 11 -10.87 -22.19 -17.91
C GLN A 11 -10.71 -20.75 -18.41
N ASN A 12 -10.12 -20.58 -19.61
CA ASN A 12 -9.87 -19.27 -20.24
C ASN A 12 -9.18 -18.25 -19.32
N TYR A 13 -8.21 -18.70 -18.51
CA TYR A 13 -7.45 -17.84 -17.60
C TYR A 13 -5.96 -17.90 -17.96
N HIS A 14 -5.50 -16.88 -18.68
CA HIS A 14 -4.12 -16.83 -19.17
C HIS A 14 -3.13 -16.67 -18.01
N GLN A 15 -1.90 -17.16 -18.17
CA GLN A 15 -0.86 -17.06 -17.14
C GLN A 15 -0.51 -15.59 -16.84
N ASP A 16 -0.55 -14.72 -17.85
CA ASP A 16 -0.31 -13.28 -17.66
C ASP A 16 -1.39 -12.63 -16.79
N SER A 17 -2.64 -13.05 -16.92
CA SER A 17 -3.75 -12.57 -16.09
C SER A 17 -3.55 -12.99 -14.63
N GLU A 18 -3.17 -14.26 -14.42
CA GLU A 18 -2.82 -14.77 -13.09
C GLU A 18 -1.66 -13.99 -12.45
N ALA A 19 -0.60 -13.72 -13.22
CA ALA A 19 0.53 -12.92 -12.76
C ALA A 19 0.13 -11.47 -12.47
N ALA A 20 -0.71 -10.87 -13.32
CA ALA A 20 -1.22 -9.51 -13.13
C ALA A 20 -2.08 -9.40 -11.88
N VAL A 21 -2.95 -10.37 -11.61
CA VAL A 21 -3.76 -10.40 -10.38
C VAL A 21 -2.86 -10.53 -9.15
N ASN A 22 -1.84 -11.38 -9.16
CA ASN A 22 -0.86 -11.45 -8.06
C ASN A 22 -0.15 -10.11 -7.82
N ARG A 23 0.29 -9.43 -8.88
CA ARG A 23 0.88 -8.08 -8.77
C ARG A 23 -0.11 -7.08 -8.17
N HIS A 24 -1.37 -7.13 -8.59
CA HIS A 24 -2.39 -6.21 -8.13
C HIS A 24 -2.79 -6.44 -6.67
N ILE A 25 -2.83 -7.71 -6.21
CA ILE A 25 -2.98 -8.04 -4.78
C ILE A 25 -1.89 -7.34 -3.95
N ASN A 26 -0.62 -7.42 -4.38
CA ASN A 26 0.47 -6.77 -3.65
C ASN A 26 0.36 -5.23 -3.67
N LEU A 27 -0.13 -4.65 -4.76
CA LEU A 27 -0.35 -3.21 -4.87
C LEU A 27 -1.46 -2.72 -3.91
N GLU A 28 -2.58 -3.44 -3.81
CA GLU A 28 -3.65 -3.09 -2.87
C GLU A 28 -3.20 -3.24 -1.42
N LEU A 29 -2.40 -4.27 -1.10
CA LEU A 29 -1.79 -4.43 0.22
C LEU A 29 -0.79 -3.30 0.54
N TYR A 30 0.04 -2.89 -0.43
CA TYR A 30 0.93 -1.75 -0.28
C TYR A 30 0.15 -0.45 -0.04
N ALA A 31 -0.90 -0.19 -0.82
CA ALA A 31 -1.77 0.96 -0.62
C ALA A 31 -2.42 0.95 0.78
N SER A 32 -2.88 -0.22 1.24
CA SER A 32 -3.40 -0.39 2.61
C SER A 32 -2.35 0.01 3.66
N TYR A 33 -1.09 -0.40 3.48
CA TYR A 33 -0.01 -0.08 4.40
C TYR A 33 0.36 1.42 4.38
N VAL A 34 0.37 2.05 3.21
CA VAL A 34 0.58 3.51 3.07
C VAL A 34 -0.50 4.30 3.81
N TYR A 35 -1.78 3.96 3.62
CA TYR A 35 -2.87 4.61 4.33
C TYR A 35 -2.84 4.37 5.85
N LEU A 36 -2.36 3.20 6.28
CA LEU A 36 -2.16 2.93 7.71
C LEU A 36 -1.07 3.83 8.30
N SER A 37 0.05 4.02 7.58
CA SER A 37 1.10 4.98 7.97
C SER A 37 0.56 6.40 8.09
N MET A 38 -0.23 6.85 7.11
CA MET A 38 -0.89 8.17 7.16
C MET A 38 -1.83 8.29 8.37
N CYS A 39 -2.65 7.27 8.65
CA CYS A 39 -3.54 7.27 9.81
C CYS A 39 -2.78 7.58 11.11
N TYR A 40 -1.72 6.82 11.38
CA TYR A 40 -0.94 6.98 12.62
C TYR A 40 -0.05 8.23 12.63
N TYR A 41 0.26 8.79 11.46
CA TYR A 41 0.86 10.12 11.38
C TYR A 41 -0.13 11.21 11.83
N PHE A 42 -1.37 11.19 11.34
CA PHE A 42 -2.38 12.20 11.71
C PHE A 42 -2.97 12.00 13.12
N ASP A 43 -2.78 10.84 13.73
CA ASP A 43 -3.19 10.53 15.11
C ASP A 43 -2.16 10.93 16.17
N ARG A 44 -0.97 11.40 15.77
CA ARG A 44 0.05 11.90 16.72
C ARG A 44 -0.48 13.09 17.52
N ASP A 45 0.03 13.24 18.74
CA ASP A 45 -0.35 14.29 19.68
C ASP A 45 0.08 15.70 19.28
N ASP A 46 1.07 15.82 18.39
CA ASP A 46 1.56 17.09 17.81
C ASP A 46 0.76 17.56 16.58
N ILE A 47 0.08 16.65 15.86
CA ILE A 47 -0.73 16.97 14.67
C ILE A 47 -2.23 16.98 14.99
N THR A 48 -2.71 15.99 15.74
CA THR A 48 -4.10 15.82 16.25
C THR A 48 -5.24 16.00 15.25
N LEU A 49 -5.03 15.68 13.97
CA LEU A 49 -6.05 15.73 12.92
C LEU A 49 -6.90 14.44 12.88
N LYS A 50 -7.66 14.20 13.96
CA LYS A 50 -8.43 12.95 14.19
C LYS A 50 -9.37 12.55 13.04
N ASN A 51 -9.93 13.51 12.31
CA ASN A 51 -10.82 13.21 11.18
C ASN A 51 -10.04 12.67 9.98
N PHE A 52 -8.81 13.17 9.74
CA PHE A 52 -7.91 12.63 8.71
C PHE A 52 -7.44 11.23 9.10
N ALA A 53 -7.07 11.02 10.37
CA ALA A 53 -6.71 9.70 10.87
C ALA A 53 -7.84 8.67 10.62
N LYS A 54 -9.08 9.00 10.98
CA LYS A 54 -10.25 8.15 10.71
C LYS A 54 -10.46 7.88 9.22
N TYR A 55 -10.32 8.89 8.37
CA TYR A 55 -10.46 8.74 6.92
C TYR A 55 -9.41 7.76 6.37
N PHE A 56 -8.14 7.94 6.72
CA PHE A 56 -7.07 7.06 6.24
C PHE A 56 -7.15 5.65 6.82
N LEU A 57 -7.61 5.49 8.06
CA LEU A 57 -7.91 4.17 8.61
C LEU A 57 -8.98 3.45 7.79
N HIS A 58 -10.05 4.15 7.44
CA HIS A 58 -11.11 3.59 6.59
C HIS A 58 -10.57 3.20 5.20
N GLN A 59 -9.80 4.07 4.55
CA GLN A 59 -9.16 3.76 3.26
C GLN A 59 -8.21 2.56 3.35
N SER A 60 -7.43 2.45 4.43
CA SER A 60 -6.56 1.29 4.65
C SER A 60 -7.35 -0.02 4.70
N HIS A 61 -8.52 -0.01 5.37
CA HIS A 61 -9.40 -1.17 5.44
C HIS A 61 -10.02 -1.51 4.07
N GLU A 62 -10.53 -0.52 3.34
CA GLU A 62 -11.11 -0.73 2.00
C GLU A 62 -10.09 -1.37 1.03
N LYS A 63 -8.84 -0.91 1.03
CA LYS A 63 -7.77 -1.48 0.20
C LYS A 63 -7.43 -2.92 0.59
N ARG A 64 -7.48 -3.25 1.87
CA ARG A 64 -7.29 -4.63 2.35
C ARG A 64 -8.43 -5.53 1.89
N GLU A 65 -9.67 -5.06 1.96
CA GLU A 65 -10.81 -5.79 1.39
C GLU A 65 -10.69 -6.00 -0.13
N HIS A 66 -10.17 -5.02 -0.87
CA HIS A 66 -9.91 -5.18 -2.31
C HIS A 66 -8.87 -6.28 -2.57
N ALA A 67 -7.76 -6.31 -1.82
CA ALA A 67 -6.76 -7.37 -1.93
C ALA A 67 -7.38 -8.75 -1.67
N GLU A 68 -8.22 -8.89 -0.64
CA GLU A 68 -8.91 -10.14 -0.32
C GLU A 68 -9.91 -10.57 -1.41
N LYS A 69 -10.64 -9.62 -2.01
CA LYS A 69 -11.52 -9.89 -3.16
C LYS A 69 -10.73 -10.42 -4.36
N LEU A 70 -9.54 -9.87 -4.63
CA LEU A 70 -8.65 -10.34 -5.70
C LEU A 70 -8.06 -11.73 -5.39
N MET A 71 -7.67 -11.99 -4.14
CA MET A 71 -7.25 -13.34 -3.71
C MET A 71 -8.36 -14.37 -3.93
N LYS A 72 -9.61 -14.02 -3.58
CA LYS A 72 -10.77 -14.87 -3.83
C LYS A 72 -10.99 -15.12 -5.32
N LEU A 73 -10.92 -14.08 -6.15
CA LEU A 73 -11.01 -14.18 -7.61
C LEU A 73 -9.92 -15.11 -8.18
N GLN A 74 -8.67 -14.95 -7.73
CA GLN A 74 -7.54 -15.77 -8.16
C GLN A 74 -7.81 -17.26 -7.91
N ASN A 75 -8.28 -17.61 -6.72
CA ASN A 75 -8.64 -18.99 -6.37
C ASN A 75 -9.83 -19.50 -7.19
N GLN A 76 -10.87 -18.67 -7.39
CA GLN A 76 -12.04 -19.02 -8.19
C GLN A 76 -11.69 -19.32 -9.64
N ARG A 77 -10.70 -18.62 -10.22
CA ARG A 77 -10.22 -18.85 -11.59
C ARG A 77 -9.22 -20.00 -11.71
N GLY A 78 -8.91 -20.69 -10.61
CA GLY A 78 -7.93 -21.77 -10.58
C GLY A 78 -6.48 -21.31 -10.69
N GLY A 79 -6.22 -20.03 -10.42
CA GLY A 79 -4.87 -19.50 -10.25
C GLY A 79 -4.24 -19.92 -8.92
N ARG A 80 -3.01 -19.48 -8.69
CA ARG A 80 -2.28 -19.60 -7.44
C ARG A 80 -1.89 -18.21 -6.94
N ILE A 81 -2.10 -18.00 -5.65
CA ILE A 81 -1.71 -16.76 -4.97
C ILE A 81 -0.23 -16.89 -4.60
N PHE A 82 0.57 -15.92 -5.01
CA PHE A 82 1.97 -15.78 -4.60
C PHE A 82 2.13 -14.44 -3.91
N LEU A 83 2.06 -14.45 -2.58
CA LEU A 83 2.30 -13.25 -1.79
C LEU A 83 3.77 -12.86 -1.85
N GLN A 84 4.03 -11.56 -1.83
CA GLN A 84 5.35 -10.96 -1.86
C GLN A 84 5.51 -10.02 -0.67
N ASP A 85 6.72 -9.53 -0.47
CA ASP A 85 6.97 -8.49 0.52
C ASP A 85 6.12 -7.25 0.22
N ILE A 86 5.41 -6.79 1.25
CA ILE A 86 4.81 -5.46 1.25
C ILE A 86 5.90 -4.49 1.65
N LYS A 87 6.40 -3.70 0.69
CA LYS A 87 7.44 -2.70 0.97
C LYS A 87 6.90 -1.67 1.96
N LYS A 88 7.79 -1.17 2.83
CA LYS A 88 7.46 -0.02 3.66
C LYS A 88 7.13 1.19 2.76
N PRO A 89 6.23 2.08 3.17
CA PRO A 89 6.01 3.35 2.48
C PRO A 89 7.33 4.12 2.30
N ASP A 90 7.46 4.85 1.19
CA ASP A 90 8.64 5.67 0.91
C ASP A 90 8.73 6.91 1.81
N TYR A 91 7.61 7.32 2.40
CA TYR A 91 7.49 8.49 3.27
C TYR A 91 6.83 8.09 4.59
N ASP A 92 7.48 8.48 5.69
CA ASP A 92 6.98 8.32 7.06
C ASP A 92 6.57 9.67 7.69
N ASP A 93 6.84 10.75 6.96
CA ASP A 93 6.47 12.12 7.26
C ASP A 93 5.53 12.64 6.16
N TRP A 94 4.30 12.96 6.55
CA TRP A 94 3.25 13.42 5.65
C TRP A 94 2.97 14.92 5.81
N GLU A 95 3.94 15.72 6.30
CA GLU A 95 3.86 17.19 6.43
C GLU A 95 3.37 17.87 5.15
N ILE A 96 3.73 17.33 3.97
CA ILE A 96 3.30 17.83 2.64
C ILE A 96 1.76 17.92 2.52
N LEU A 97 1.03 17.04 3.22
CA LEU A 97 -0.44 17.00 3.19
C LEU A 97 -1.09 18.00 4.16
N THR A 98 -0.33 18.57 5.10
CA THR A 98 -0.84 19.54 6.08
C THR A 98 -0.81 20.99 5.56
N GLY A 99 -0.14 21.24 4.43
CA GLY A 99 0.11 22.60 3.94
C GLY A 99 1.09 23.40 4.82
N ALA A 100 1.61 22.79 5.90
CA ALA A 100 2.65 23.39 6.72
C ALA A 100 4.00 23.31 5.99
N PRO A 101 4.83 24.36 6.06
CA PRO A 101 6.19 24.29 5.53
C PRO A 101 6.96 23.19 6.28
N PRO A 102 7.82 22.42 5.59
CA PRO A 102 8.53 21.31 6.21
C PRO A 102 9.35 21.81 7.39
N SER A 103 9.17 21.22 8.57
CA SER A 103 9.77 21.69 9.84
C SER A 103 11.31 21.56 9.89
N GLY A 104 11.93 21.08 8.81
CA GLY A 104 13.37 20.83 8.70
C GLY A 104 14.20 21.84 7.90
N ALA A 105 13.61 22.93 7.39
CA ALA A 105 14.41 23.99 6.75
C ALA A 105 15.13 24.85 7.80
N VAL A 106 16.15 24.27 8.46
CA VAL A 106 17.22 25.05 9.08
C VAL A 106 17.74 25.97 7.99
N ARG A 107 17.45 27.27 8.11
CA ARG A 107 18.13 28.29 7.31
C ARG A 107 19.61 28.10 7.60
N ARG A 108 20.34 27.48 6.67
CA ARG A 108 21.79 27.66 6.60
C ARG A 108 21.98 29.16 6.44
N GLY A 109 22.27 29.84 7.54
CA GLY A 109 22.73 31.22 7.50
C GLY A 109 23.92 31.30 6.56
N PRO A 110 24.15 32.44 5.90
CA PRO A 110 25.29 32.59 5.03
C PRO A 110 26.56 32.28 5.84
N THR A 111 27.34 31.31 5.36
CA THR A 111 28.70 31.10 5.82
C THR A 111 29.47 32.42 5.65
N PRO A 112 30.17 32.93 6.69
CA PRO A 112 30.98 34.13 6.53
C PRO A 112 32.15 33.79 5.62
N GLU A 113 32.17 34.36 4.42
CA GLU A 113 33.43 34.66 3.77
C GLU A 113 33.97 35.93 4.44
N TRP A 114 35.23 35.82 4.86
CA TRP A 114 36.10 36.81 5.53
C TRP A 114 35.77 38.29 5.28
#